data_AF-A0A4V2EL16-F1
#
_entry.id   AF-A0A4V2EL16-F1
#
_cell.length_a   1.000
_cell.length_b   1.000
_cell.length_c   1.000
_cell.angle_alpha   90.00
_cell.angle_beta   90.00
_cell.angle_gamma   90.00
#
_symmetry.space_group_name_H-M   'P 1'
#
loop_
_entity.id
_entity.type
_entity.pdbx_description
1 polymer ?
#
loop_
_entity_poly.entity_id
_entity_poly.type
_entity_poly.pdbx_seq_one_letter_code
_entity_poly.pdbx_strand_id
1 'polypeptide(L)'
;MSAAVAEASGGRLEILPLTDPDVRGWLGNDAPWEPTLLRVDGAAVRSWTRLGMALPLVRRLGVRATGAVLRALGQVRHEMTRRHEPAGIDRKQFLRLGAGVVVAGGLVLSGSTPAFAANPYAKAIEWTRRNRDALPATLDEFTRYSATYRRAIHAELAPAVRSRLWSEHVRRYRAAHAGLTAEQSAVLDRLRDFFGDPANLRFVDPAEAERIARIDALRTATESAFGESGARTLLVDLGGPTAQAPLGYCRCSTASDYCSATSGGHCVQTSGPLCTVTPPGCGFGGLFVCDGLCFP
;
A
#
# COMPACT_ATOMS: atom_id res chain seq x y z
N MET A 1 -14.29 -20.06 -5.59
CA MET A 1 -15.13 -18.82 -5.56
C MET A 1 -16.58 -19.11 -5.93
N SER A 2 -16.85 -19.83 -7.03
CA SER A 2 -18.22 -20.08 -7.54
C SER A 2 -19.10 -20.92 -6.60
N ALA A 3 -18.61 -22.03 -6.05
CA ALA A 3 -19.43 -22.92 -5.21
C ALA A 3 -19.94 -22.24 -3.91
N ALA A 4 -19.05 -21.55 -3.16
CA ALA A 4 -19.41 -20.90 -1.90
C ALA A 4 -20.38 -19.71 -2.07
N VAL A 5 -20.32 -19.00 -3.22
CA VAL A 5 -21.24 -17.91 -3.53
C VAL A 5 -22.58 -18.46 -4.04
N ALA A 6 -22.59 -19.59 -4.76
CA ALA A 6 -23.82 -20.26 -5.21
C ALA A 6 -24.62 -20.83 -4.03
N GLU A 7 -23.93 -21.42 -3.07
CA GLU A 7 -24.51 -21.93 -1.83
C GLU A 7 -25.05 -20.78 -0.95
N ALA A 8 -24.28 -19.69 -0.79
CA ALA A 8 -24.70 -18.53 -0.02
C ALA A 8 -25.85 -17.73 -0.67
N SER A 9 -26.01 -17.79 -1.99
CA SER A 9 -27.11 -17.13 -2.71
C SER A 9 -28.41 -17.94 -2.69
N GLY A 10 -28.33 -19.25 -2.39
CA GLY A 10 -29.45 -20.18 -2.44
C GLY A 10 -30.03 -20.32 -3.85
N GLY A 11 -29.18 -20.30 -4.87
CA GLY A 11 -29.59 -20.40 -6.28
C GLY A 11 -30.22 -19.13 -6.88
N ARG A 12 -30.25 -18.02 -6.13
CA ARG A 12 -30.84 -16.73 -6.58
C ARG A 12 -29.84 -15.80 -7.29
N LEU A 13 -28.59 -16.23 -7.38
CA LEU A 13 -27.56 -15.59 -8.19
C LEU A 13 -26.95 -16.64 -9.11
N GLU A 14 -26.93 -16.35 -10.39
CA GLU A 14 -26.15 -17.09 -11.37
C GLU A 14 -24.70 -16.59 -11.33
N ILE A 15 -23.74 -17.51 -11.45
CA ILE A 15 -22.31 -17.20 -11.37
C ILE A 15 -21.66 -17.61 -12.67
N LEU A 16 -21.17 -16.61 -13.40
CA LEU A 16 -20.50 -16.79 -14.67
C LEU A 16 -19.01 -16.39 -14.56
N PRO A 17 -18.10 -17.09 -15.25
CA PRO A 17 -16.70 -16.69 -15.31
C PRO A 17 -16.52 -15.45 -16.20
N LEU A 18 -15.51 -14.63 -15.92
CA LEU A 18 -15.16 -13.47 -16.77
C LEU A 18 -14.72 -13.86 -18.20
N THR A 19 -14.45 -15.14 -18.43
CA THR A 19 -14.14 -15.68 -19.76
C THR A 19 -15.37 -16.02 -20.59
N ASP A 20 -16.56 -15.97 -19.99
CA ASP A 20 -17.83 -16.24 -20.66
C ASP A 20 -18.08 -15.18 -21.76
N PRO A 21 -18.41 -15.60 -23.00
CA PRO A 21 -18.58 -14.69 -24.14
C PRO A 21 -19.69 -13.65 -23.91
N ASP A 22 -20.75 -14.00 -23.20
CA ASP A 22 -21.85 -13.09 -22.92
C ASP A 22 -21.44 -12.05 -21.87
N VAL A 23 -20.70 -12.49 -20.83
CA VAL A 23 -20.14 -11.60 -19.81
C VAL A 23 -19.16 -10.59 -20.42
N ARG A 24 -18.34 -10.99 -21.39
CA ARG A 24 -17.45 -10.09 -22.13
C ARG A 24 -18.23 -9.12 -23.03
N GLY A 25 -19.26 -9.62 -23.71
CA GLY A 25 -20.16 -8.79 -24.52
C GLY A 25 -20.86 -7.70 -23.70
N TRP A 26 -21.18 -7.99 -22.44
CA TRP A 26 -21.86 -7.08 -21.51
C TRP A 26 -20.93 -6.08 -20.80
N LEU A 27 -19.70 -6.46 -20.48
CA LEU A 27 -18.74 -5.62 -19.75
C LEU A 27 -17.79 -4.83 -20.67
N GLY A 28 -17.66 -5.23 -21.94
CA GLY A 28 -16.69 -4.65 -22.87
C GLY A 28 -15.26 -5.13 -22.62
N ASN A 29 -14.33 -4.71 -23.48
CA ASN A 29 -12.94 -5.19 -23.48
C ASN A 29 -12.12 -4.70 -22.26
N ASP A 30 -12.61 -3.68 -21.54
CA ASP A 30 -11.95 -3.08 -20.36
C ASP A 30 -12.59 -3.52 -19.03
N ALA A 31 -13.19 -4.72 -19.00
CA ALA A 31 -13.86 -5.24 -17.82
C ALA A 31 -12.91 -5.29 -16.60
N PRO A 32 -13.22 -4.60 -15.48
CA PRO A 32 -12.36 -4.62 -14.31
C PRO A 32 -12.28 -6.03 -13.72
N TRP A 33 -11.08 -6.47 -13.34
CA TRP A 33 -10.83 -7.81 -12.75
C TRP A 33 -11.26 -7.87 -11.27
N GLU A 34 -12.53 -7.52 -11.02
CA GLU A 34 -13.16 -7.46 -9.71
C GLU A 34 -14.55 -8.12 -9.73
N PRO A 35 -15.05 -8.64 -8.59
CA PRO A 35 -16.42 -9.14 -8.50
C PRO A 35 -17.42 -8.06 -8.90
N THR A 36 -18.18 -8.35 -9.96
CA THR A 36 -19.14 -7.43 -10.57
C THR A 36 -20.52 -8.09 -10.56
N LEU A 37 -21.51 -7.37 -10.03
CA LEU A 37 -22.90 -7.80 -10.11
C LEU A 37 -23.49 -7.29 -11.42
N LEU A 38 -23.97 -8.22 -12.24
CA LEU A 38 -24.69 -7.91 -13.46
C LEU A 38 -26.18 -8.15 -13.24
N ARG A 39 -27.00 -7.22 -13.73
CA ARG A 39 -28.42 -7.45 -13.97
C ARG A 39 -28.66 -7.30 -15.46
N VAL A 40 -29.13 -8.37 -16.08
CA VAL A 40 -29.46 -8.44 -17.50
C VAL A 40 -30.98 -8.51 -17.61
N ASP A 41 -31.60 -7.45 -18.12
CA ASP A 41 -33.03 -7.40 -18.44
C ASP A 41 -33.17 -7.25 -19.96
N GLY A 42 -33.15 -8.37 -20.71
CA GLY A 42 -33.17 -8.34 -22.18
C GLY A 42 -31.92 -7.65 -22.75
N ALA A 43 -32.09 -6.58 -23.52
CA ALA A 43 -30.99 -5.79 -24.09
C ALA A 43 -30.35 -4.80 -23.10
N ALA A 44 -30.94 -4.60 -21.90
CA ALA A 44 -30.44 -3.66 -20.92
C ALA A 44 -29.57 -4.36 -19.88
N VAL A 45 -28.28 -4.02 -19.85
CA VAL A 45 -27.33 -4.50 -18.84
C VAL A 45 -27.03 -3.38 -17.85
N ARG A 46 -27.16 -3.69 -16.56
CA ARG A 46 -26.65 -2.83 -15.48
C ARG A 46 -25.58 -3.56 -14.71
N SER A 47 -24.45 -2.89 -14.50
CA SER A 47 -23.34 -3.41 -13.73
C SER A 47 -23.15 -2.59 -12.45
N TRP A 48 -22.86 -3.30 -11.37
CA TRP A 48 -22.43 -2.67 -10.13
C TRP A 48 -21.16 -3.36 -9.65
N THR A 49 -20.19 -2.57 -9.20
CA THR A 49 -18.95 -3.05 -8.63
C THR A 49 -18.86 -2.63 -7.17
N ARG A 50 -18.06 -3.37 -6.38
CA ARG A 50 -17.76 -3.05 -4.98
C ARG A 50 -19.03 -2.77 -4.14
N LEU A 51 -19.10 -1.62 -3.44
CA LEU A 51 -20.24 -1.24 -2.60
C LEU A 51 -21.52 -0.94 -3.39
N GLY A 52 -21.40 -0.62 -4.68
CA GLY A 52 -22.56 -0.46 -5.57
C GLY A 52 -23.42 -1.72 -5.66
N MET A 53 -22.84 -2.91 -5.39
CA MET A 53 -23.55 -4.18 -5.36
C MET A 53 -24.39 -4.39 -4.09
N ALA A 54 -24.06 -3.70 -2.99
CA ALA A 54 -24.66 -3.99 -1.68
C ALA A 54 -26.15 -3.70 -1.65
N LEU A 55 -26.58 -2.54 -2.17
CA LEU A 55 -27.99 -2.15 -2.17
C LEU A 55 -28.85 -3.03 -3.09
N PRO A 56 -28.43 -3.35 -4.34
CA PRO A 56 -29.12 -4.34 -5.17
C PRO A 56 -29.21 -5.73 -4.52
N LEU A 57 -28.12 -6.22 -3.91
CA LEU A 57 -28.10 -7.53 -3.25
C LEU A 57 -29.03 -7.56 -2.03
N VAL A 58 -29.05 -6.52 -1.20
CA VAL A 58 -29.96 -6.46 -0.03
C VAL A 58 -31.41 -6.49 -0.48
N ARG A 59 -31.75 -5.73 -1.54
CA ARG A 59 -33.12 -5.67 -2.08
C ARG A 59 -33.59 -6.99 -2.69
N ARG A 60 -32.68 -7.84 -3.20
CA ARG A 60 -33.04 -9.09 -3.91
C ARG A 60 -32.84 -10.35 -3.08
N LEU A 61 -31.80 -10.40 -2.25
CA LEU A 61 -31.45 -11.58 -1.46
C LEU A 61 -31.88 -11.47 0.00
N GLY A 62 -32.11 -10.24 0.49
CA GLY A 62 -32.32 -9.94 1.90
C GLY A 62 -31.01 -9.83 2.68
N VAL A 63 -31.04 -9.09 3.78
CA VAL A 63 -29.86 -8.70 4.58
C VAL A 63 -28.98 -9.89 4.98
N ARG A 64 -29.59 -11.02 5.39
CA ARG A 64 -28.86 -12.21 5.85
C ARG A 64 -28.06 -12.88 4.73
N ALA A 65 -28.68 -13.10 3.57
CA ALA A 65 -28.02 -13.74 2.43
C ALA A 65 -26.98 -12.81 1.79
N THR A 66 -27.25 -11.50 1.72
CA THR A 66 -26.24 -10.52 1.30
C THR A 66 -25.03 -10.54 2.23
N GLY A 67 -25.24 -10.59 3.54
CA GLY A 67 -24.16 -10.70 4.51
C GLY A 67 -23.37 -12.01 4.40
N ALA A 68 -23.99 -13.11 3.98
CA ALA A 68 -23.30 -14.38 3.71
C ALA A 68 -22.46 -14.29 2.43
N VAL A 69 -23.01 -13.75 1.35
CA VAL A 69 -22.31 -13.52 0.06
C VAL A 69 -21.11 -12.58 0.23
N LEU A 70 -21.28 -11.46 0.95
CA LEU A 70 -20.19 -10.52 1.21
C LEU A 70 -19.10 -11.12 2.11
N ARG A 71 -19.47 -11.97 3.08
CA ARG A 71 -18.49 -12.72 3.89
C ARG A 71 -17.72 -13.74 3.07
N ALA A 72 -18.37 -14.48 2.17
CA ALA A 72 -17.70 -15.42 1.27
C ALA A 72 -16.73 -14.71 0.33
N LEU A 73 -17.12 -13.56 -0.23
CA LEU A 73 -16.24 -12.71 -1.04
C LEU A 73 -15.06 -12.14 -0.23
N GLY A 74 -15.29 -11.77 1.03
CA GLY A 74 -14.26 -11.29 1.95
C GLY A 74 -13.27 -12.38 2.39
N GLN A 75 -13.74 -13.61 2.62
CA GLN A 75 -12.89 -14.75 3.02
C GLN A 75 -11.91 -15.13 1.91
N VAL A 76 -12.34 -15.13 0.65
CA VAL A 76 -11.45 -15.39 -0.51
C VAL A 76 -10.39 -14.31 -0.63
N ARG A 77 -10.74 -13.04 -0.40
CA ARG A 77 -9.77 -11.95 -0.39
C ARG A 77 -8.74 -12.13 0.72
N HIS A 78 -9.18 -12.63 1.87
CA HIS A 78 -8.32 -12.94 3.03
C HIS A 78 -7.42 -14.16 2.80
N GLU A 79 -7.88 -15.20 2.10
CA GLU A 79 -7.06 -16.36 1.74
C GLU A 79 -5.94 -15.99 0.76
N MET A 80 -6.18 -15.05 -0.14
CA MET A 80 -5.13 -14.47 -0.99
C MET A 80 -4.13 -13.62 -0.19
N THR A 81 -4.54 -13.04 0.95
CA THR A 81 -3.65 -12.25 1.82
C THR A 81 -2.91 -13.11 2.86
N ARG A 82 -3.48 -14.24 3.29
CA ARG A 82 -2.94 -15.08 4.39
C ARG A 82 -1.73 -15.95 4.03
N ARG A 83 -1.26 -15.95 2.77
CA ARG A 83 -0.03 -16.69 2.43
C ARG A 83 1.25 -16.06 3.02
N HIS A 84 1.20 -14.92 3.72
CA HIS A 84 2.41 -14.22 4.21
C HIS A 84 2.33 -13.54 5.59
N GLU A 85 1.58 -14.05 6.57
CA GLU A 85 1.68 -13.56 7.96
C GLU A 85 1.86 -14.68 9.00
N PRO A 86 2.84 -14.59 9.93
CA PRO A 86 2.85 -15.35 11.18
C PRO A 86 2.04 -14.65 12.28
N ALA A 87 1.64 -15.44 13.27
CA ALA A 87 0.66 -15.14 14.30
C ALA A 87 1.10 -14.13 15.38
N GLY A 88 0.15 -13.33 15.87
CA GLY A 88 0.30 -12.57 17.12
C GLY A 88 -0.85 -11.62 17.47
N ILE A 89 -1.86 -12.14 18.17
CA ILE A 89 -2.57 -11.59 19.36
C ILE A 89 -3.91 -12.33 19.50
N ASP A 90 -4.09 -12.92 20.69
CA ASP A 90 -5.10 -13.92 21.03
C ASP A 90 -6.53 -13.35 21.09
N ARG A 91 -7.46 -14.07 20.45
CA ARG A 91 -8.89 -13.75 20.34
C ARG A 91 -9.69 -14.09 21.60
N LYS A 92 -9.07 -14.72 22.60
CA LYS A 92 -9.76 -15.22 23.81
C LYS A 92 -10.09 -14.16 24.87
N GLN A 93 -9.55 -12.96 24.78
CA GLN A 93 -9.86 -11.89 25.75
C GLN A 93 -11.10 -11.05 25.39
N PHE A 94 -11.62 -11.14 24.15
CA PHE A 94 -12.77 -10.33 23.70
C PHE A 94 -14.14 -10.98 23.97
N LEU A 95 -14.17 -12.26 24.37
CA LEU A 95 -15.41 -13.01 24.64
C LEU A 95 -15.82 -13.04 26.13
N ARG A 96 -15.15 -12.28 26.99
CA ARG A 96 -15.46 -12.25 28.44
C ARG A 96 -16.36 -11.10 28.89
N LEU A 97 -16.97 -10.34 27.99
CA LEU A 97 -17.96 -9.33 28.34
C LEU A 97 -19.30 -9.56 27.63
N GLY A 98 -20.26 -10.09 28.39
CA GLY A 98 -21.67 -9.69 28.30
C GLY A 98 -22.56 -10.48 27.35
N ALA A 99 -23.23 -11.49 27.89
CA ALA A 99 -24.53 -11.94 27.40
C ALA A 99 -25.58 -10.83 27.63
N GLY A 100 -26.40 -10.53 26.62
CA GLY A 100 -27.54 -9.62 26.78
C GLY A 100 -28.20 -9.20 25.47
N VAL A 101 -29.42 -9.69 25.24
CA VAL A 101 -30.32 -9.28 24.15
C VAL A 101 -30.75 -7.82 24.37
N VAL A 102 -30.54 -6.93 23.38
CA VAL A 102 -31.25 -5.64 23.32
C VAL A 102 -31.68 -5.30 21.88
N VAL A 103 -32.92 -4.85 21.83
CA VAL A 103 -33.82 -4.46 20.75
C VAL A 103 -33.21 -3.48 19.75
N ALA A 104 -33.64 -3.61 18.48
CA ALA A 104 -33.30 -2.71 17.39
C ALA A 104 -33.85 -1.30 17.64
N GLY A 105 -32.96 -0.31 17.70
CA GLY A 105 -33.32 1.11 17.73
C GLY A 105 -32.32 1.95 18.52
N GLY A 106 -31.32 2.52 17.85
CA GLY A 106 -30.44 3.51 18.48
C GLY A 106 -28.97 3.38 18.08
N LEU A 107 -28.63 3.70 16.84
CA LEU A 107 -27.24 3.86 16.39
C LEU A 107 -27.11 5.14 15.55
N VAL A 108 -27.65 6.24 16.06
CA VAL A 108 -27.44 7.60 15.50
C VAL A 108 -26.79 8.55 16.52
N LEU A 109 -26.50 8.10 17.76
CA LEU A 109 -26.01 9.00 18.82
C LEU A 109 -24.61 8.71 19.37
N SER A 110 -23.83 7.86 18.71
CA SER A 110 -22.38 7.84 18.93
C SER A 110 -21.70 8.05 17.57
N GLY A 111 -21.13 9.24 17.37
CA GLY A 111 -20.41 9.66 16.16
C GLY A 111 -19.13 8.88 15.86
N SER A 112 -19.12 7.57 16.08
CA SER A 112 -18.10 6.63 15.64
C SER A 112 -18.60 5.97 14.36
N THR A 113 -18.18 6.51 13.23
CA THR A 113 -18.28 5.83 11.94
C THR A 113 -17.68 4.42 12.07
N PRO A 114 -18.38 3.35 11.61
CA PRO A 114 -17.83 2.01 11.64
C PRO A 114 -16.50 1.96 10.87
N ALA A 115 -15.47 1.36 11.46
CA ALA A 115 -14.10 1.29 10.95
C ALA A 115 -13.91 0.42 9.68
N PHE A 116 -14.88 0.41 8.78
CA PHE A 116 -14.86 -0.24 7.47
C PHE A 116 -14.68 0.79 6.35
N ALA A 117 -13.81 1.78 6.53
CA ALA A 117 -13.37 2.70 5.46
C ALA A 117 -12.06 3.42 5.79
N ALA A 118 -11.44 3.17 6.95
CA ALA A 118 -10.29 3.96 7.35
C ALA A 118 -9.04 3.47 6.61
N ASN A 119 -8.59 4.29 5.65
CA ASN A 119 -7.42 4.05 4.83
C ASN A 119 -6.18 3.78 5.70
N PRO A 120 -5.48 2.64 5.54
CA PRO A 120 -4.32 2.31 6.36
C PRO A 120 -3.23 3.38 6.38
N TYR A 121 -3.07 4.17 5.31
CA TYR A 121 -2.09 5.26 5.27
C TYR A 121 -2.56 6.48 6.05
N ALA A 122 -3.84 6.83 5.98
CA ALA A 122 -4.41 7.89 6.81
C ALA A 122 -4.26 7.57 8.31
N LYS A 123 -4.51 6.30 8.70
CA LYS A 123 -4.25 5.82 10.07
C LYS A 123 -2.78 5.95 10.46
N ALA A 124 -1.87 5.59 9.56
CA ALA A 124 -0.43 5.68 9.82
C ALA A 124 0.03 7.13 10.02
N ILE A 125 -0.43 8.07 9.19
CA ILE A 125 -0.16 9.51 9.37
C ILE A 125 -0.71 9.99 10.70
N GLU A 126 -1.97 9.67 11.01
CA GLU A 126 -2.62 10.13 12.24
C GLU A 126 -1.91 9.58 13.49
N TRP A 127 -1.57 8.29 13.49
CA TRP A 127 -0.78 7.70 14.55
C TRP A 127 0.59 8.36 14.69
N THR A 128 1.29 8.62 13.58
CA THR A 128 2.62 9.24 13.60
C THR A 128 2.56 10.64 14.21
N ARG A 129 1.58 11.45 13.82
CA ARG A 129 1.39 12.80 14.38
C ARG A 129 1.08 12.77 15.88
N ARG A 130 0.26 11.81 16.32
CA ARG A 130 -0.07 11.64 17.76
C ARG A 130 1.11 11.13 18.59
N ASN A 131 2.10 10.48 17.97
CA ASN A 131 3.27 9.91 18.64
C ASN A 131 4.57 10.65 18.24
N ARG A 132 4.49 11.91 17.79
CA ARG A 132 5.63 12.65 17.24
C ARG A 132 6.84 12.69 18.17
N ASP A 133 6.61 12.83 19.48
CA ASP A 133 7.66 12.91 20.49
C ASP A 133 8.24 11.53 20.89
N ALA A 134 7.66 10.45 20.38
CA ALA A 134 8.03 9.05 20.68
C ALA A 134 8.27 8.23 19.40
N LEU A 135 8.61 8.89 18.28
CA LEU A 135 8.92 8.20 17.03
C LEU A 135 10.23 7.40 17.16
N PRO A 136 10.35 6.26 16.46
CA PRO A 136 11.55 5.44 16.51
C PRO A 136 12.77 6.22 16.02
N ALA A 137 13.87 6.14 16.77
CA ALA A 137 15.10 6.87 16.49
C ALA A 137 16.24 5.97 16.01
N THR A 138 16.05 4.65 16.10
CA THR A 138 17.01 3.62 15.66
C THR A 138 16.44 2.77 14.53
N LEU A 139 17.32 2.15 13.74
CA LEU A 139 16.89 1.30 12.63
C LEU A 139 16.12 0.06 13.12
N ASP A 140 16.50 -0.52 14.27
CA ASP A 140 15.82 -1.68 14.85
C ASP A 140 14.42 -1.38 15.37
N GLU A 141 14.19 -0.17 15.88
CA GLU A 141 12.84 0.26 16.25
C GLU A 141 12.02 0.57 14.99
N PHE A 142 12.63 1.22 14.01
CA PHE A 142 11.99 1.62 12.76
C PHE A 142 11.50 0.40 11.96
N THR A 143 12.31 -0.66 11.85
CA THR A 143 11.98 -1.87 11.08
C THR A 143 10.85 -2.70 11.68
N ARG A 144 10.50 -2.52 12.95
CA ARG A 144 9.35 -3.19 13.60
C ARG A 144 8.01 -2.71 13.05
N TYR A 145 7.97 -1.56 12.40
CA TYR A 145 6.76 -1.00 11.81
C TYR A 145 6.51 -1.56 10.41
N SER A 146 5.23 -1.74 10.07
CA SER A 146 4.85 -2.04 8.69
C SER A 146 5.32 -0.91 7.78
N ALA A 147 5.57 -1.21 6.51
CA ALA A 147 6.17 -0.23 5.63
C ALA A 147 5.28 1.02 5.37
N THR A 148 3.96 0.89 5.49
CA THR A 148 3.03 2.03 5.48
C THR A 148 3.30 2.98 6.65
N TYR A 149 3.55 2.45 7.85
CA TYR A 149 3.94 3.23 9.02
C TYR A 149 5.37 3.77 8.89
N ARG A 150 6.33 2.97 8.43
CA ARG A 150 7.71 3.43 8.19
C ARG A 150 7.76 4.65 7.29
N ARG A 151 6.98 4.68 6.21
CA ARG A 151 6.89 5.85 5.33
C ARG A 151 6.30 7.08 6.04
N ALA A 152 5.20 6.91 6.78
CA ALA A 152 4.60 8.01 7.53
C ALA A 152 5.52 8.55 8.64
N ILE A 153 6.20 7.65 9.36
CA ILE A 153 7.20 7.98 10.38
C ILE A 153 8.34 8.76 9.75
N HIS A 154 8.96 8.24 8.69
CA HIS A 154 10.10 8.87 8.01
C HIS A 154 9.79 10.30 7.57
N ALA A 155 8.56 10.56 7.09
CA ALA A 155 8.10 11.87 6.69
C ALA A 155 8.09 12.91 7.83
N GLU A 156 7.97 12.47 9.10
CA GLU A 156 7.94 13.33 10.29
C GLU A 156 9.29 13.37 11.02
N LEU A 157 10.26 12.54 10.64
CA LEU A 157 11.58 12.51 11.28
C LEU A 157 12.42 13.73 10.90
N ALA A 158 13.12 14.28 11.91
CA ALA A 158 14.14 15.30 11.68
C ALA A 158 15.26 14.76 10.75
N PRO A 159 15.90 15.61 9.92
CA PRO A 159 16.94 15.17 8.99
C PRO A 159 18.10 14.41 9.66
N ALA A 160 18.49 14.81 10.88
CA ALA A 160 19.52 14.12 11.65
C ALA A 160 19.14 12.67 12.01
N VAL A 161 17.86 12.41 12.31
CA VAL A 161 17.39 11.04 12.58
C VAL A 161 17.38 10.23 11.28
N ARG A 162 16.87 10.81 10.18
CA ARG A 162 16.88 10.15 8.86
C ARG A 162 18.30 9.78 8.41
N SER A 163 19.26 10.68 8.61
CA SER A 163 20.67 10.45 8.32
C SER A 163 21.19 9.23 9.08
N ARG A 164 20.98 9.17 10.40
CA ARG A 164 21.37 7.99 11.21
C ARG A 164 20.75 6.69 10.71
N LEU A 165 19.45 6.69 10.38
CA LEU A 165 18.76 5.49 9.90
C LEU A 165 19.35 5.00 8.56
N TRP A 166 19.56 5.91 7.60
CA TRP A 166 20.10 5.57 6.30
C TRP A 166 21.59 5.15 6.35
N SER A 167 22.42 5.85 7.13
CA SER A 167 23.81 5.45 7.34
C SER A 167 23.92 4.06 7.99
N GLU A 168 23.07 3.77 8.98
CA GLU A 168 23.01 2.46 9.62
C GLU A 168 22.54 1.37 8.64
N HIS A 169 21.56 1.68 7.77
CA HIS A 169 21.08 0.77 6.72
C HIS A 169 22.20 0.39 5.75
N VAL A 170 22.94 1.38 5.24
CA VAL A 170 24.10 1.14 4.36
C VAL A 170 25.20 0.35 5.07
N ARG A 171 25.47 0.67 6.34
CA ARG A 171 26.47 -0.05 7.16
C ARG A 171 26.10 -1.53 7.32
N ARG A 172 24.83 -1.83 7.65
CA ARG A 172 24.33 -3.20 7.79
C ARG A 172 24.33 -3.95 6.46
N TYR A 173 23.95 -3.27 5.38
CA TYR A 173 24.04 -3.86 4.04
C TYR A 173 25.48 -4.27 3.73
N ARG A 174 26.46 -3.37 3.92
CA ARG A 174 27.88 -3.70 3.70
C ARG A 174 28.33 -4.89 4.55
N ALA A 175 27.99 -4.93 5.84
CA ALA A 175 28.38 -6.01 6.74
C ALA A 175 27.77 -7.37 6.35
N ALA A 176 26.57 -7.38 5.77
CA ALA A 176 25.90 -8.60 5.33
C ALA A 176 26.42 -9.14 3.98
N HIS A 177 27.25 -8.38 3.24
CA HIS A 177 27.74 -8.74 1.91
C HIS A 177 29.28 -8.79 1.90
N ALA A 178 29.85 -9.93 2.25
CA ALA A 178 31.31 -10.10 2.34
C ALA A 178 32.03 -10.14 0.96
N GLY A 179 31.29 -10.27 -0.15
CA GLY A 179 31.82 -10.42 -1.50
C GLY A 179 31.69 -9.19 -2.40
N LEU A 180 31.61 -7.98 -1.82
CA LEU A 180 31.44 -6.75 -2.60
C LEU A 180 32.66 -6.50 -3.51
N THR A 181 32.41 -6.14 -4.76
CA THR A 181 33.46 -5.68 -5.67
C THR A 181 34.03 -4.33 -5.23
N ALA A 182 35.16 -3.91 -5.81
CA ALA A 182 35.72 -2.58 -5.58
C ALA A 182 34.74 -1.47 -5.99
N GLU A 183 34.04 -1.65 -7.11
CA GLU A 183 33.01 -0.71 -7.59
C GLU A 183 31.83 -0.60 -6.63
N GLN A 184 31.27 -1.73 -6.22
CA GLN A 184 30.19 -1.79 -5.23
C GLN A 184 30.58 -1.14 -3.91
N SER A 185 31.80 -1.42 -3.44
CA SER A 185 32.34 -0.79 -2.24
C SER A 185 32.45 0.72 -2.36
N ALA A 186 32.93 1.23 -3.51
CA ALA A 186 33.04 2.67 -3.75
C ALA A 186 31.68 3.35 -3.80
N VAL A 187 30.66 2.71 -4.39
CA VAL A 187 29.28 3.21 -4.37
C VAL A 187 28.74 3.28 -2.95
N LEU A 188 28.94 2.24 -2.12
CA LEU A 188 28.50 2.24 -0.73
C LEU A 188 29.19 3.33 0.11
N ASP A 189 30.44 3.66 -0.17
CA ASP A 189 31.12 4.79 0.48
C ASP A 189 30.48 6.13 0.08
N ARG A 190 30.18 6.34 -1.21
CA ARG A 190 29.46 7.54 -1.67
C ARG A 190 28.07 7.66 -1.04
N LEU A 191 27.34 6.54 -0.92
CA LEU A 191 26.03 6.52 -0.25
C LEU A 191 26.16 6.81 1.25
N ARG A 192 27.17 6.26 1.93
CA ARG A 192 27.45 6.57 3.33
C ARG A 192 27.74 8.05 3.51
N ASP A 193 28.55 8.64 2.63
CA ASP A 193 28.92 10.05 2.73
C ASP A 193 27.71 10.96 2.44
N PHE A 194 26.89 10.64 1.44
CA PHE A 194 25.64 11.36 1.16
C PHE A 194 24.66 11.26 2.33
N PHE A 195 24.36 10.04 2.80
CA PHE A 195 23.40 9.82 3.87
C PHE A 195 23.92 10.23 5.25
N GLY A 196 25.24 10.33 5.42
CA GLY A 196 25.90 10.75 6.65
C GLY A 196 25.78 12.25 6.93
N ASP A 197 25.41 13.06 5.95
CA ASP A 197 25.18 14.49 6.12
C ASP A 197 23.68 14.80 6.26
N PRO A 198 23.18 15.20 7.44
CA PRO A 198 21.79 15.57 7.66
C PRO A 198 21.25 16.63 6.68
N ALA A 199 22.09 17.52 6.14
CA ALA A 199 21.67 18.52 5.18
C ALA A 199 21.17 17.91 3.86
N ASN A 200 21.66 16.72 3.50
CA ASN A 200 21.21 15.97 2.33
C ASN A 200 19.88 15.23 2.57
N LEU A 201 19.43 15.09 3.82
CA LEU A 201 18.22 14.34 4.20
C LEU A 201 17.01 15.24 4.46
N ARG A 202 17.06 16.53 4.13
CA ARG A 202 15.84 17.35 4.03
C ARG A 202 15.03 16.95 2.80
N PHE A 203 13.76 17.30 2.73
CA PHE A 203 12.97 17.01 1.53
C PHE A 203 13.50 17.81 0.32
N VAL A 204 13.35 17.27 -0.88
CA VAL A 204 13.85 17.90 -2.10
C VAL A 204 12.92 19.03 -2.51
N ASP A 205 13.49 20.20 -2.77
CA ASP A 205 12.81 21.29 -3.46
C ASP A 205 13.16 21.19 -4.97
N PRO A 206 12.16 21.18 -5.88
CA PRO A 206 12.39 21.14 -7.32
C PRO A 206 13.31 22.23 -7.86
N ALA A 207 13.47 23.36 -7.17
CA ALA A 207 14.39 24.43 -7.56
C ALA A 207 15.88 24.06 -7.38
N GLU A 208 16.20 22.97 -6.68
CA GLU A 208 17.57 22.59 -6.32
C GLU A 208 18.24 21.68 -7.36
N ALA A 209 18.36 22.19 -8.59
CA ALA A 209 18.85 21.43 -9.74
C ALA A 209 20.17 20.68 -9.47
N GLU A 210 21.15 21.32 -8.82
CA GLU A 210 22.43 20.67 -8.50
C GLU A 210 22.28 19.49 -7.55
N ARG A 211 21.38 19.60 -6.55
CA ARG A 211 21.14 18.52 -5.60
C ARG A 211 20.42 17.36 -6.25
N ILE A 212 19.45 17.65 -7.11
CA ILE A 212 18.75 16.66 -7.93
C ILE A 212 19.75 15.91 -8.81
N ALA A 213 20.64 16.63 -9.51
CA ALA A 213 21.69 16.03 -10.33
C ALA A 213 22.64 15.12 -9.53
N ARG A 214 23.01 15.51 -8.28
CA ARG A 214 23.80 14.64 -7.39
C ARG A 214 23.05 13.38 -6.97
N ILE A 215 21.75 13.49 -6.67
CA ILE A 215 20.89 12.34 -6.35
C ILE A 215 20.81 11.38 -7.55
N ASP A 216 20.60 11.91 -8.76
CA ASP A 216 20.53 11.12 -9.98
C ASP A 216 21.86 10.40 -10.29
N ALA A 217 22.99 11.08 -10.14
CA ALA A 217 24.30 10.47 -10.30
C ALA A 217 24.53 9.30 -9.33
N LEU A 218 24.07 9.42 -8.07
CA LEU A 218 24.14 8.34 -7.10
C LEU A 218 23.21 7.19 -7.46
N ARG A 219 22.00 7.48 -7.94
CA ARG A 219 21.05 6.47 -8.42
C ARG A 219 21.67 5.65 -9.56
N THR A 220 22.14 6.31 -10.62
CA THR A 220 22.75 5.64 -11.78
C THR A 220 23.97 4.82 -11.38
N ALA A 221 24.86 5.35 -10.53
CA ALA A 221 26.01 4.59 -10.06
C ALA A 221 25.60 3.34 -9.26
N THR A 222 24.55 3.44 -8.45
CA THR A 222 24.05 2.31 -7.66
C THR A 222 23.37 1.26 -8.54
N GLU A 223 22.57 1.67 -9.51
CA GLU A 223 21.94 0.77 -10.49
C GLU A 223 22.99 0.05 -11.34
N SER A 224 24.05 0.75 -11.76
CA SER A 224 25.17 0.15 -12.50
C SER A 224 25.88 -0.93 -11.67
N ALA A 225 26.16 -0.67 -10.39
CA ALA A 225 26.95 -1.57 -9.55
C ALA A 225 26.15 -2.72 -8.92
N PHE A 226 24.84 -2.55 -8.70
CA PHE A 226 24.01 -3.49 -7.95
C PHE A 226 22.76 -3.97 -8.70
N GLY A 227 22.50 -3.44 -9.90
CA GLY A 227 21.25 -3.65 -10.62
C GLY A 227 20.05 -2.94 -9.95
N GLU A 228 18.90 -2.99 -10.61
CA GLU A 228 17.66 -2.33 -10.18
C GLU A 228 17.22 -2.77 -8.77
N SER A 229 17.21 -4.08 -8.50
CA SER A 229 16.79 -4.63 -7.21
C SER A 229 17.72 -4.19 -6.06
N GLY A 230 19.03 -4.21 -6.29
CA GLY A 230 20.01 -3.77 -5.30
C GLY A 230 19.95 -2.25 -5.06
N ALA A 231 19.77 -1.46 -6.13
CA ALA A 231 19.56 -0.03 -6.02
C ALA A 231 18.29 0.30 -5.23
N ARG A 232 17.17 -0.39 -5.48
CA ARG A 232 15.95 -0.22 -4.67
C ARG A 232 16.18 -0.53 -3.19
N THR A 233 16.90 -1.62 -2.91
CA THR A 233 17.25 -2.01 -1.54
C THR A 233 18.07 -0.93 -0.84
N LEU A 234 19.02 -0.32 -1.54
CA LEU A 234 19.95 0.67 -0.98
C LEU A 234 19.39 2.10 -0.93
N LEU A 235 18.45 2.44 -1.81
CA LEU A 235 18.03 3.83 -2.03
C LEU A 235 16.56 4.10 -1.64
N VAL A 236 15.72 3.08 -1.52
CA VAL A 236 14.27 3.24 -1.26
C VAL A 236 13.82 2.44 -0.03
N ASP A 237 14.28 1.20 0.10
CA ASP A 237 13.76 0.24 1.07
C ASP A 237 14.46 0.30 2.44
N LEU A 238 14.35 1.46 3.12
CA LEU A 238 14.95 1.69 4.43
C LEU A 238 14.48 0.67 5.47
N GLY A 239 15.36 -0.25 5.85
CA GLY A 239 15.04 -1.33 6.80
C GLY A 239 14.19 -2.47 6.23
N GLY A 240 14.15 -2.61 4.90
CA GLY A 240 13.44 -3.70 4.20
C GLY A 240 12.33 -3.18 3.27
N PRO A 241 11.70 -4.07 2.48
CA PRO A 241 10.84 -3.67 1.36
C PRO A 241 9.77 -2.65 1.76
N THR A 242 9.66 -1.57 1.00
CA THR A 242 8.56 -0.61 1.13
C THR A 242 7.25 -1.23 0.65
N ALA A 243 6.18 -1.09 1.43
CA ALA A 243 4.86 -1.56 1.03
C ALA A 243 4.30 -0.60 -0.01
N GLN A 244 3.55 -1.17 -0.94
CA GLN A 244 2.66 -0.40 -1.78
C GLN A 244 1.65 0.31 -0.87
N ALA A 245 1.43 1.61 -1.09
CA ALA A 245 0.39 2.33 -0.36
C ALA A 245 -0.99 1.67 -0.58
N PRO A 246 -1.99 1.91 0.26
CA PRO A 246 -3.37 1.55 -0.03
C PRO A 246 -3.91 2.25 -1.30
N LEU A 247 -5.03 1.78 -1.85
CA LEU A 247 -5.69 2.42 -3.00
C LEU A 247 -6.07 3.89 -2.69
N GLY A 248 -5.92 4.80 -3.65
CA GLY A 248 -6.35 6.21 -3.56
C GLY A 248 -5.25 7.24 -3.22
N TYR A 249 -4.04 6.82 -2.87
CA TYR A 249 -2.88 7.70 -2.66
C TYR A 249 -1.79 7.42 -3.67
N CYS A 250 -1.08 8.47 -4.06
CA CYS A 250 0.12 8.36 -4.89
C CYS A 250 1.19 7.52 -4.18
N ARG A 251 1.96 6.77 -4.97
CA ARG A 251 2.86 5.69 -4.51
C ARG A 251 4.29 5.80 -5.01
N CYS A 252 4.50 6.59 -6.05
CA CYS A 252 5.82 6.86 -6.62
C CYS A 252 5.98 8.38 -6.77
N SER A 253 7.23 8.78 -7.02
CA SER A 253 7.60 10.15 -7.38
C SER A 253 7.94 10.16 -8.87
N THR A 254 7.32 11.05 -9.62
CA THR A 254 7.67 11.26 -11.04
C THR A 254 9.08 11.85 -11.19
N ALA A 255 9.56 12.57 -10.17
CA ALA A 255 10.91 13.13 -10.13
C ALA A 255 11.98 12.14 -9.63
N SER A 256 11.59 10.99 -9.08
CA SER A 256 12.52 9.98 -8.56
C SER A 256 11.85 8.61 -8.62
N ASP A 257 11.84 8.04 -9.82
CA ASP A 257 11.12 6.84 -10.17
C ASP A 257 11.89 5.57 -9.78
N TYR A 258 11.18 4.66 -9.09
CA TYR A 258 11.64 3.33 -8.70
C TYR A 258 10.50 2.31 -8.84
N CYS A 259 9.54 2.56 -9.73
CA CYS A 259 8.59 1.56 -10.16
C CYS A 259 9.35 0.39 -10.80
N SER A 260 9.04 -0.85 -10.40
CA SER A 260 9.85 -1.98 -10.86
C SER A 260 9.49 -2.39 -12.28
N ALA A 261 10.48 -2.93 -13.00
CA ALA A 261 10.28 -3.54 -14.32
C ALA A 261 9.28 -4.72 -14.29
N THR A 262 9.13 -5.41 -13.15
CA THR A 262 8.10 -6.46 -12.95
C THR A 262 6.67 -5.91 -12.84
N SER A 263 6.52 -4.64 -12.48
CA SER A 263 5.27 -3.89 -12.66
C SER A 263 5.18 -3.22 -14.04
N GLY A 264 6.13 -3.51 -14.94
CA GLY A 264 6.27 -2.97 -16.29
C GLY A 264 6.70 -1.51 -16.35
N GLY A 265 6.91 -0.85 -15.21
CA GLY A 265 6.32 0.47 -15.11
C GLY A 265 7.19 1.65 -14.78
N HIS A 266 6.71 2.80 -15.21
CA HIS A 266 7.21 4.12 -14.86
C HIS A 266 6.19 4.84 -13.99
N CYS A 267 6.65 5.84 -13.23
CA CYS A 267 5.78 6.66 -12.43
C CYS A 267 5.03 7.66 -13.31
N VAL A 268 3.72 7.47 -13.46
CA VAL A 268 2.87 8.38 -14.22
C VAL A 268 2.17 9.32 -13.26
N GLN A 269 2.34 10.63 -13.48
CA GLN A 269 1.61 11.63 -12.73
C GLN A 269 0.11 11.38 -12.93
N THR A 270 -0.59 11.18 -11.82
CA THR A 270 -2.04 10.95 -11.86
C THR A 270 -2.73 11.94 -10.93
N SER A 271 -3.86 12.47 -11.34
CA SER A 271 -4.66 13.39 -10.53
C SER A 271 -6.07 12.85 -10.31
N GLY A 272 -6.75 13.35 -9.28
CA GLY A 272 -8.13 12.96 -8.95
C GLY A 272 -8.24 11.84 -7.89
N PRO A 273 -9.39 11.15 -7.77
CA PRO A 273 -9.70 10.29 -6.63
C PRO A 273 -8.84 9.02 -6.54
N LEU A 274 -8.03 8.74 -7.56
CA LEU A 274 -7.16 7.56 -7.63
C LEU A 274 -5.76 7.83 -7.06
N CYS A 275 -5.30 9.08 -7.05
CA CYS A 275 -3.95 9.48 -6.64
C CYS A 275 -4.03 10.84 -5.93
N THR A 276 -4.27 10.81 -4.63
CA THR A 276 -4.06 12.00 -3.80
C THR A 276 -2.56 12.14 -3.54
N VAL A 277 -1.98 13.29 -3.91
CA VAL A 277 -0.59 13.62 -3.62
C VAL A 277 -0.36 13.58 -2.11
N THR A 278 0.74 12.96 -1.69
CA THR A 278 1.07 12.84 -0.26
C THR A 278 2.39 13.52 0.07
N PRO A 279 2.61 13.89 1.35
CA PRO A 279 3.89 14.40 1.80
C PRO A 279 5.05 13.48 1.40
N PRO A 280 6.29 14.01 1.40
CA PRO A 280 7.46 13.25 1.02
C PRO A 280 7.61 11.91 1.76
N GLY A 281 8.18 10.95 1.05
CA GLY A 281 8.30 9.55 1.48
C GLY A 281 8.43 8.58 0.30
N CYS A 282 8.59 9.11 -0.92
CA CYS A 282 8.83 8.37 -2.14
C CYS A 282 10.22 8.70 -2.72
N GLY A 283 10.67 7.88 -3.66
CA GLY A 283 11.93 8.08 -4.37
C GLY A 283 13.17 7.88 -3.51
N PHE A 284 14.30 8.37 -4.01
CA PHE A 284 15.60 8.28 -3.36
C PHE A 284 15.53 8.81 -1.93
N GLY A 285 15.92 7.99 -0.97
CA GLY A 285 15.98 8.32 0.45
C GLY A 285 14.62 8.59 1.11
N GLY A 286 13.50 8.40 0.39
CA GLY A 286 12.18 8.89 0.79
C GLY A 286 12.07 10.42 0.77
N LEU A 287 12.88 11.11 -0.04
CA LEU A 287 13.00 12.57 0.01
C LEU A 287 12.01 13.32 -0.89
N PHE A 288 11.33 12.60 -1.79
CA PHE A 288 10.44 13.18 -2.79
C PHE A 288 8.99 13.00 -2.40
N VAL A 289 8.16 13.95 -2.85
CA VAL A 289 6.70 13.85 -2.80
C VAL A 289 6.23 12.62 -3.57
N CYS A 290 5.13 12.03 -3.13
CA CYS A 290 4.48 10.99 -3.91
C CYS A 290 3.37 11.63 -4.74
N ASP A 291 3.51 11.62 -6.05
CA ASP A 291 2.64 12.36 -7.01
C ASP A 291 2.18 11.50 -8.21
N GLY A 292 2.54 10.22 -8.25
CA GLY A 292 2.10 9.32 -9.30
C GLY A 292 1.79 7.89 -8.84
N LEU A 293 1.41 7.07 -9.81
CA LEU A 293 1.23 5.63 -9.68
C LEU A 293 2.14 4.90 -10.68
N CYS A 294 2.59 3.70 -10.30
CA CYS A 294 3.36 2.85 -11.21
C CYS A 294 2.42 2.21 -12.23
N PHE A 295 2.68 2.43 -13.52
CA PHE A 295 1.97 1.82 -14.65
C PHE A 295 2.95 1.17 -15.61
N PRO A 296 2.60 0.02 -16.20
CA PRO A 296 3.41 -0.63 -17.24
C PRO A 296 3.60 0.23 -18.49
#